data_AF-A0A4Z0PFQ0-F1
#
_entry.id   AF-A0A4Z0PFQ0-F1
#
_cell.length_a   1.000
_cell.length_b   1.000
_cell.length_c   1.000
_cell.angle_alpha   90.00
_cell.angle_beta   90.00
_cell.angle_gamma   90.00
#
_symmetry.space_group_name_H-M   'P 1'
#
loop_
_entity.id
_entity.type
_entity.pdbx_description
1 polymer ?
#
loop_
_entity_poly.entity_id
_entity_poly.type
_entity_poly.pdbx_seq_one_letter_code
_entity_poly.pdbx_strand_id
1 'polypeptide(L)'
;MRISTVLLVSALLAGVGTASAQTFTDPGAYNNFIIGEQRAMLKKNLRYISKSAHSDNEKKIDAKRLELVKQTEVSLQKLARLPAFQDDKGFKDQTTEAFYQQLKVYSEDYKAVDMMAATRTASVENMEHYLHAQELAEAKLQAVNDSVNVAQARFAKRHKMTMGEDPEGKRLSAYMRQVSEVNTYQHQVFLAQFRTEKAIAMIADAMRLQNAAEFEVARVQLQADTKLALEQLAIVPAFRGKDAQYRDAARNLVKLYNSMCTDQFVKMQDLMERKDQLTKADVDSYNKCISFYNTQNQKAVEAYNRAGSTFMAAYVPVFND
;
A
#
# COMPACT_ATOMS: atom_id res chain seq x y z
N MET A 1 -28.83 59.13 -44.55
CA MET A 1 -28.64 58.57 -45.92
C MET A 1 -28.18 57.13 -45.72
N ARG A 2 -29.00 56.08 -45.94
CA ARG A 2 -29.30 55.40 -47.23
C ARG A 2 -27.97 55.18 -48.02
N ILE A 3 -27.53 53.98 -48.41
CA ILE A 3 -28.15 52.84 -49.12
C ILE A 3 -27.22 51.61 -48.89
N SER A 4 -27.70 50.48 -48.35
CA SER A 4 -27.99 49.18 -49.01
C SER A 4 -26.90 48.55 -49.91
N THR A 5 -26.43 47.35 -49.54
CA THR A 5 -26.37 46.20 -50.48
C THR A 5 -26.49 44.87 -49.73
N VAL A 6 -27.31 43.99 -50.30
CA VAL A 6 -27.73 42.66 -49.88
C VAL A 6 -27.01 41.60 -50.74
N LEU A 7 -27.00 40.34 -50.28
CA LEU A 7 -26.51 39.07 -50.88
C LEU A 7 -25.07 38.70 -50.47
N LEU A 8 -24.76 37.47 -50.04
CA LEU A 8 -25.28 36.17 -50.44
C LEU A 8 -25.08 35.13 -49.31
N VAL A 9 -26.12 34.31 -49.08
CA VAL A 9 -26.12 33.10 -48.25
C VAL A 9 -25.30 32.01 -48.95
N SER A 10 -24.45 31.27 -48.21
CA SER A 10 -24.42 29.78 -48.20
C SER A 10 -23.10 29.22 -47.68
N ALA A 11 -23.24 28.09 -46.97
CA ALA A 11 -22.24 27.05 -46.71
C ALA A 11 -21.14 27.35 -45.68
N LEU A 12 -21.44 27.05 -44.41
CA LEU A 12 -20.47 26.39 -43.52
C LEU A 12 -21.19 25.45 -42.54
N LEU A 13 -21.89 24.47 -43.11
CA LEU A 13 -22.49 23.33 -42.41
C LEU A 13 -21.95 22.05 -43.07
N ALA A 14 -20.67 21.75 -42.87
CA ALA A 14 -20.08 20.47 -43.24
C ALA A 14 -18.77 20.26 -42.49
N GLY A 15 -18.87 19.64 -41.32
CA GLY A 15 -17.71 19.28 -40.52
C GLY A 15 -18.05 18.49 -39.26
N VAL A 16 -19.24 17.90 -39.19
CA VAL A 16 -19.50 16.83 -38.21
C VAL A 16 -18.90 15.58 -38.83
N GLY A 17 -17.61 15.36 -38.57
CA GLY A 17 -16.99 14.08 -38.87
C GLY A 17 -17.82 13.01 -38.18
N THR A 18 -18.44 12.13 -38.97
CA THR A 18 -19.05 10.91 -38.46
C THR A 18 -17.93 10.14 -37.79
N ALA A 19 -17.88 10.17 -36.46
CA ALA A 19 -17.07 9.25 -35.69
C ALA A 19 -17.63 7.85 -36.01
N SER A 20 -17.01 7.16 -36.96
CA SER A 20 -17.32 5.76 -37.22
C SER A 20 -17.07 5.00 -35.93
N ALA A 21 -18.15 4.53 -35.30
CA ALA A 21 -18.03 3.55 -34.23
C ALA A 21 -17.21 2.38 -34.80
N GLN A 22 -16.20 1.91 -34.05
CA GLN A 22 -15.44 0.74 -34.47
C GLN A 22 -16.38 -0.47 -34.42
N THR A 23 -16.85 -0.92 -35.58
CA THR A 23 -17.65 -2.13 -35.70
C THR A 23 -16.71 -3.31 -35.84
N PHE A 24 -16.67 -4.16 -34.82
CA PHE A 24 -15.87 -5.39 -34.82
C PHE A 24 -16.67 -6.52 -35.46
N THR A 25 -16.09 -7.20 -36.45
CA THR A 25 -16.65 -8.40 -37.07
C THR A 25 -16.06 -9.70 -36.51
N ASP A 26 -14.87 -9.62 -35.91
CA ASP A 26 -14.16 -10.72 -35.28
C ASP A 26 -14.24 -10.61 -33.73
N PRO A 27 -14.70 -11.66 -33.02
CA PRO A 27 -14.80 -11.63 -31.56
C PRO A 27 -13.41 -11.55 -30.89
N GLY A 28 -12.36 -12.06 -31.54
CA GLY A 28 -10.98 -11.91 -31.09
C GLY A 28 -10.54 -10.45 -31.00
N ALA A 29 -10.75 -9.69 -32.07
CA ALA A 29 -10.44 -8.27 -32.13
C ALA A 29 -11.25 -7.47 -31.09
N TYR A 30 -12.54 -7.78 -30.91
CA TYR A 30 -13.38 -7.16 -29.88
C TYR A 30 -12.84 -7.40 -28.46
N ASN A 31 -12.51 -8.65 -28.16
CA ASN A 31 -11.90 -9.03 -26.89
C ASN A 31 -10.57 -8.31 -26.66
N ASN A 32 -9.70 -8.31 -27.68
CA ASN A 32 -8.37 -7.72 -27.57
C ASN A 32 -8.43 -6.21 -27.36
N PHE A 33 -9.43 -5.54 -27.92
CA PHE A 33 -9.68 -4.11 -27.64
C PHE A 33 -9.96 -3.89 -26.15
N ILE A 34 -10.94 -4.60 -25.58
CA ILE A 34 -11.33 -4.45 -24.17
C ILE A 34 -10.16 -4.79 -23.23
N ILE A 35 -9.47 -5.89 -23.51
CA ILE A 35 -8.33 -6.34 -22.69
C ILE A 35 -7.13 -5.40 -22.85
N GLY A 36 -6.94 -4.78 -24.01
CA GLY A 36 -5.94 -3.74 -24.21
C GLY A 36 -6.16 -2.55 -23.27
N GLU A 37 -7.41 -2.10 -23.11
CA GLU A 37 -7.76 -1.06 -22.15
C GLU A 37 -7.52 -1.50 -20.70
N GLN A 38 -7.87 -2.74 -20.35
CA GLN A 38 -7.56 -3.30 -19.02
C GLN A 38 -6.05 -3.30 -18.74
N ARG A 39 -5.23 -3.77 -19.70
CA ARG A 39 -3.76 -3.80 -19.56
C ARG A 39 -3.18 -2.40 -19.40
N ALA A 40 -3.68 -1.42 -20.14
CA ALA A 40 -3.23 -0.03 -20.02
C ALA A 40 -3.43 0.52 -18.60
N MET A 41 -4.59 0.25 -18.00
CA MET A 41 -4.87 0.61 -16.62
C MET A 41 -4.02 -0.19 -15.62
N LEU A 42 -3.89 -1.51 -15.79
CA LEU A 42 -3.06 -2.34 -14.92
C LEU A 42 -1.62 -1.86 -14.88
N LYS A 43 -1.02 -1.45 -16.00
CA LYS A 43 0.32 -0.86 -16.02
C LYS A 43 0.42 0.45 -15.24
N LYS A 44 -0.62 1.29 -15.27
CA LYS A 44 -0.67 2.52 -14.47
C LYS A 44 -0.83 2.21 -12.98
N ASN A 45 -1.63 1.20 -12.65
CA ASN A 45 -1.76 0.69 -11.29
C ASN A 45 -0.41 0.18 -10.75
N LEU A 46 0.29 -0.67 -11.49
CA LEU A 46 1.59 -1.18 -11.04
C LEU A 46 2.62 -0.08 -10.84
N ARG A 47 2.60 0.99 -11.65
CA ARG A 47 3.43 2.18 -11.43
C ARG A 47 3.07 2.91 -10.14
N TYR A 48 1.78 3.05 -9.84
CA TYR A 48 1.32 3.65 -8.59
C TYR A 48 1.74 2.81 -7.38
N ILE A 49 1.48 1.51 -7.40
CA ILE A 49 1.90 0.56 -6.36
C ILE A 49 3.41 0.60 -6.16
N SER A 50 4.17 0.42 -7.25
CA SER A 50 5.64 0.45 -7.19
C SER A 50 6.15 1.80 -6.69
N LYS A 51 5.49 2.92 -7.03
CA LYS A 51 5.93 4.23 -6.53
C LYS A 51 5.64 4.39 -5.04
N SER A 52 4.49 3.91 -4.58
CA SER A 52 4.08 3.93 -3.17
C SER A 52 4.98 3.08 -2.29
N ALA A 53 5.41 1.91 -2.80
CA ALA A 53 6.30 1.00 -2.06
C ALA A 53 7.75 1.51 -1.94
N HIS A 54 8.20 2.38 -2.84
CA HIS A 54 9.62 2.76 -2.98
C HIS A 54 9.88 4.27 -2.85
N SER A 55 8.92 5.07 -2.36
CA SER A 55 9.09 6.52 -2.28
C SER A 55 8.29 7.15 -1.15
N ASP A 56 8.94 7.99 -0.34
CA ASP A 56 8.26 8.80 0.68
C ASP A 56 7.70 10.13 0.14
N ASN A 57 7.79 10.35 -1.18
CA ASN A 57 7.35 11.61 -1.79
C ASN A 57 5.86 11.52 -2.14
N GLU A 58 5.02 11.91 -1.20
CA GLU A 58 3.56 11.87 -1.31
C GLU A 58 3.04 12.55 -2.58
N LYS A 59 3.60 13.71 -2.96
CA LYS A 59 3.22 14.41 -4.20
C LYS A 59 3.49 13.57 -5.46
N LYS A 60 4.60 12.83 -5.49
CA LYS A 60 4.92 11.93 -6.62
C LYS A 60 4.05 10.68 -6.61
N ILE A 61 3.67 10.18 -5.44
CA ILE A 61 2.75 9.06 -5.30
C ILE A 61 1.36 9.46 -5.83
N ASP A 62 0.83 10.60 -5.36
CA ASP A 62 -0.47 11.12 -5.77
C ASP A 62 -0.52 11.40 -7.29
N ALA A 63 0.55 11.95 -7.86
CA ALA A 63 0.64 12.14 -9.31
C ALA A 63 0.43 10.82 -10.09
N LYS A 64 0.95 9.68 -9.59
CA LYS A 64 0.74 8.37 -10.21
C LYS A 64 -0.68 7.84 -10.03
N ARG A 65 -1.31 8.11 -8.88
CA ARG A 65 -2.74 7.83 -8.67
C ARG A 65 -3.59 8.61 -9.69
N LEU A 66 -3.34 9.91 -9.86
CA LEU A 66 -4.07 10.75 -10.81
C LEU A 66 -3.88 10.31 -12.27
N GLU A 67 -2.67 9.87 -12.64
CA GLU A 67 -2.44 9.26 -13.96
C GLU A 67 -3.32 8.01 -14.20
N LEU A 68 -3.49 7.18 -13.18
CA LEU A 68 -4.34 5.99 -13.25
C LEU A 68 -5.83 6.32 -13.32
N VAL A 69 -6.29 7.28 -12.52
CA VAL A 69 -7.66 7.82 -12.58
C VAL A 69 -7.97 8.29 -14.00
N LYS A 70 -7.10 9.16 -14.56
CA LYS A 70 -7.24 9.68 -15.92
C LYS A 70 -7.24 8.56 -16.98
N GLN A 71 -6.36 7.57 -16.85
CA GLN A 71 -6.35 6.44 -17.78
C GLN A 71 -7.65 5.63 -17.70
N THR A 72 -8.20 5.45 -16.49
CA THR A 72 -9.46 4.74 -16.28
C THR A 72 -10.63 5.48 -16.92
N GLU A 73 -10.69 6.81 -16.78
CA GLU A 73 -11.69 7.64 -17.47
C GLU A 73 -11.59 7.54 -19.00
N VAL A 74 -10.38 7.58 -19.56
CA VAL A 74 -10.15 7.41 -21.00
C VAL A 74 -10.64 6.03 -21.48
N SER A 75 -10.34 4.97 -20.72
CA SER A 75 -10.78 3.62 -21.05
C SER A 75 -12.30 3.46 -20.94
N LEU A 76 -12.94 4.07 -19.93
CA LEU A 76 -14.41 4.13 -19.83
C LEU A 76 -15.04 4.86 -21.02
N GLN A 77 -14.48 5.99 -21.46
CA GLN A 77 -14.97 6.72 -22.64
C GLN A 77 -14.89 5.89 -23.92
N LYS A 78 -13.82 5.09 -24.07
CA LYS A 78 -13.66 4.16 -25.20
C LYS A 78 -14.68 3.03 -25.14
N LEU A 79 -14.89 2.42 -23.97
CA LEU A 79 -15.91 1.40 -23.78
C LEU A 79 -17.31 1.94 -24.04
N ALA A 80 -17.63 3.17 -23.61
CA ALA A 80 -18.92 3.79 -23.87
C ALA A 80 -19.25 3.88 -25.38
N ARG A 81 -18.23 4.14 -26.21
CA ARG A 81 -18.33 4.21 -27.68
C ARG A 81 -18.28 2.84 -28.37
N LEU A 82 -17.93 1.78 -27.64
CA LEU A 82 -17.85 0.43 -28.18
C LEU A 82 -19.27 -0.15 -28.36
N PRO A 83 -19.70 -0.54 -29.57
CA PRO A 83 -20.99 -1.21 -29.73
C PRO A 83 -21.00 -2.60 -29.06
N ALA A 84 -22.19 -3.19 -28.89
CA ALA A 84 -22.29 -4.60 -28.51
C ALA A 84 -21.73 -5.47 -29.65
N PHE A 85 -21.11 -6.60 -29.32
CA PHE A 85 -20.63 -7.54 -30.32
C PHE A 85 -21.75 -8.53 -30.66
N GLN A 86 -22.30 -8.45 -31.88
CA GLN A 86 -23.42 -9.30 -32.32
C GLN A 86 -24.56 -9.36 -31.28
N ASP A 87 -24.97 -8.18 -30.78
CA ASP A 87 -25.96 -7.99 -29.71
C ASP A 87 -25.58 -8.53 -28.31
N ASP A 88 -24.43 -9.19 -28.15
CA ASP A 88 -23.87 -9.55 -26.84
C ASP A 88 -23.16 -8.35 -26.20
N LYS A 89 -23.90 -7.64 -25.35
CA LYS A 89 -23.37 -6.55 -24.53
C LYS A 89 -22.69 -7.01 -23.23
N GLY A 90 -22.78 -8.30 -22.89
CA GLY A 90 -22.47 -8.77 -21.54
C GLY A 90 -21.01 -8.54 -21.14
N PHE A 91 -20.07 -8.71 -22.06
CA PHE A 91 -18.65 -8.50 -21.76
C PHE A 91 -18.31 -7.01 -21.59
N LYS A 92 -18.80 -6.17 -22.50
CA LYS A 92 -18.65 -4.71 -22.43
C LYS A 92 -19.25 -4.15 -21.15
N ASP A 93 -20.51 -4.48 -20.85
CA ASP A 93 -21.24 -3.92 -19.72
C ASP A 93 -20.56 -4.30 -18.39
N GLN A 94 -20.17 -5.57 -18.24
CA GLN A 94 -19.46 -6.04 -17.05
C GLN A 94 -18.08 -5.40 -16.89
N THR A 95 -17.35 -5.22 -18.00
CA THR A 95 -16.03 -4.57 -17.93
C THR A 95 -16.16 -3.08 -17.66
N THR A 96 -17.21 -2.43 -18.18
CA THR A 96 -17.51 -1.03 -17.90
C THR A 96 -17.83 -0.83 -16.43
N GLU A 97 -18.67 -1.68 -15.85
CA GLU A 97 -18.96 -1.68 -14.41
C GLU A 97 -17.68 -1.90 -13.57
N ALA A 98 -16.86 -2.88 -13.94
CA ALA A 98 -15.58 -3.12 -13.29
C ALA A 98 -14.66 -1.88 -13.33
N PHE A 99 -14.61 -1.17 -14.45
CA PHE A 99 -13.79 0.03 -14.59
C PHE A 99 -14.34 1.21 -13.77
N TYR A 100 -15.67 1.33 -13.65
CA TYR A 100 -16.28 2.30 -12.73
C TYR A 100 -15.95 1.98 -11.27
N GLN A 101 -16.00 0.71 -10.87
CA GLN A 101 -15.63 0.29 -9.52
C GLN A 101 -14.14 0.57 -9.25
N GLN A 102 -13.27 0.28 -10.21
CA GLN A 102 -11.85 0.64 -10.12
C GLN A 102 -11.66 2.15 -9.93
N LEU A 103 -12.33 2.97 -10.75
CA LEU A 103 -12.28 4.41 -10.64
C LEU A 103 -12.70 4.87 -9.23
N LYS A 104 -13.81 4.32 -8.73
CA LYS A 104 -14.33 4.62 -7.39
C LYS A 104 -13.31 4.31 -6.30
N VAL A 105 -12.65 3.15 -6.35
CA VAL A 105 -11.62 2.79 -5.36
C VAL A 105 -10.48 3.80 -5.34
N TYR A 106 -10.00 4.26 -6.50
CA TYR A 106 -8.91 5.26 -6.53
C TYR A 106 -9.35 6.67 -6.15
N SER A 107 -10.55 7.07 -6.56
CA SER A 107 -11.06 8.42 -6.33
C SER A 107 -11.63 8.63 -4.92
N GLU A 108 -12.10 7.56 -4.28
CA GLU A 108 -12.74 7.60 -2.95
C GLU A 108 -11.90 6.87 -1.89
N ASP A 109 -11.73 5.55 -2.02
CA ASP A 109 -11.10 4.74 -0.97
C ASP A 109 -9.62 5.12 -0.75
N TYR A 110 -8.82 5.18 -1.81
CA TYR A 110 -7.42 5.62 -1.69
C TYR A 110 -7.29 7.11 -1.31
N LYS A 111 -8.29 7.92 -1.62
CA LYS A 111 -8.33 9.31 -1.13
C LYS A 111 -8.55 9.35 0.38
N ALA A 112 -9.40 8.48 0.93
CA ALA A 112 -9.57 8.33 2.36
C ALA A 112 -8.28 7.83 3.04
N VAL A 113 -7.60 6.85 2.44
CA VAL A 113 -6.27 6.38 2.87
C VAL A 113 -5.27 7.55 2.94
N ASP A 114 -5.20 8.38 1.90
CA ASP A 114 -4.30 9.53 1.87
C ASP A 114 -4.64 10.55 2.97
N MET A 115 -5.93 10.75 3.28
CA MET A 115 -6.35 11.64 4.38
C MET A 115 -5.93 11.10 5.76
N MET A 116 -5.96 9.78 5.96
CA MET A 116 -5.49 9.15 7.20
C MET A 116 -3.96 9.22 7.34
N ALA A 117 -3.23 9.38 6.23
CA ALA A 117 -1.78 9.33 6.22
C ALA A 117 -1.14 10.35 7.18
N ALA A 118 -1.67 11.57 7.27
CA ALA A 118 -1.10 12.63 8.11
C ALA A 118 -1.09 12.32 9.61
N THR A 119 -2.05 11.51 10.09
CA THR A 119 -2.21 11.18 11.51
C THR A 119 -1.93 9.72 11.83
N ARG A 120 -1.52 8.92 10.84
CA ARG A 120 -1.33 7.46 10.97
C ARG A 120 -0.35 7.07 12.08
N THR A 121 0.68 7.87 12.33
CA THR A 121 1.71 7.59 13.34
C THR A 121 1.38 8.10 14.75
N ALA A 122 0.24 8.78 14.92
CA ALA A 122 -0.13 9.39 16.20
C ALA A 122 -0.41 8.34 17.29
N SER A 123 -1.08 7.24 16.93
CA SER A 123 -1.39 6.11 17.82
C SER A 123 -1.29 4.78 17.07
N VAL A 124 -1.23 3.67 17.81
CA VAL A 124 -1.26 2.33 17.23
C VAL A 124 -2.59 2.09 16.51
N GLU A 125 -3.71 2.51 17.11
CA GLU A 125 -5.04 2.42 16.51
C GLU A 125 -5.14 3.17 15.17
N ASN A 126 -4.58 4.38 15.08
CA ASN A 126 -4.57 5.13 13.81
C ASN A 126 -3.77 4.39 12.73
N MET A 127 -2.67 3.75 13.11
CA MET A 127 -1.88 2.95 12.17
C MET A 127 -2.65 1.70 11.74
N GLU A 128 -3.31 1.00 12.68
CA GLU A 128 -4.16 -0.16 12.37
C GLU A 128 -5.26 0.20 11.39
N HIS A 129 -5.98 1.31 11.63
CA HIS A 129 -7.02 1.80 10.72
C HIS A 129 -6.47 2.18 9.35
N TYR A 130 -5.31 2.84 9.30
CA TYR A 130 -4.65 3.21 8.05
C TYR A 130 -4.28 1.97 7.20
N LEU A 131 -3.60 0.99 7.79
CA LEU A 131 -3.19 -0.23 7.10
C LEU A 131 -4.40 -1.07 6.67
N HIS A 132 -5.42 -1.16 7.52
CA HIS A 132 -6.66 -1.87 7.20
C HIS A 132 -7.41 -1.23 6.02
N ALA A 133 -7.47 0.11 5.97
CA ALA A 133 -8.08 0.82 4.84
C ALA A 133 -7.33 0.54 3.52
N GLN A 134 -6.00 0.44 3.56
CA GLN A 134 -5.20 0.05 2.40
C GLN A 134 -5.53 -1.37 1.93
N GLU A 135 -5.55 -2.34 2.84
CA GLU A 135 -5.87 -3.75 2.53
C GLU A 135 -7.27 -3.88 1.92
N LEU A 136 -8.26 -3.14 2.45
CA LEU A 136 -9.62 -3.15 1.92
C LEU A 136 -9.69 -2.59 0.50
N ALA A 137 -8.97 -1.49 0.23
CA ALA A 137 -8.90 -0.91 -1.12
C ALA A 137 -8.23 -1.88 -2.10
N GLU A 138 -7.14 -2.53 -1.71
CA GLU A 138 -6.45 -3.55 -2.51
C GLU A 138 -7.33 -4.76 -2.81
N ALA A 139 -8.05 -5.26 -1.81
CA ALA A 139 -8.96 -6.40 -1.96
C ALA A 139 -10.10 -6.08 -2.96
N LYS A 140 -10.66 -4.86 -2.91
CA LYS A 140 -11.65 -4.40 -3.89
C LYS A 140 -11.08 -4.39 -5.32
N LEU A 141 -9.86 -3.90 -5.51
CA LEU A 141 -9.20 -3.90 -6.83
C LEU A 141 -8.94 -5.31 -7.37
N GLN A 142 -8.56 -6.23 -6.49
CA GLN A 142 -8.37 -7.63 -6.87
C GLN A 142 -9.70 -8.25 -7.36
N ALA A 143 -10.79 -8.04 -6.61
CA ALA A 143 -12.12 -8.52 -7.00
C ALA A 143 -12.59 -7.92 -8.34
N VAL A 144 -12.32 -6.63 -8.57
CA VAL A 144 -12.62 -5.95 -9.84
C VAL A 144 -11.88 -6.62 -11.00
N ASN A 145 -10.58 -6.88 -10.87
CA ASN A 145 -9.80 -7.55 -11.92
C ASN A 145 -10.29 -8.98 -12.20
N ASP A 146 -10.61 -9.73 -11.15
CA ASP A 146 -11.13 -11.09 -11.28
C ASP A 146 -12.49 -11.10 -12.00
N SER A 147 -13.33 -10.08 -11.77
CA SER A 147 -14.62 -9.93 -12.46
C SER A 147 -14.47 -9.77 -13.99
N VAL A 148 -13.46 -9.02 -14.44
CA VAL A 148 -13.16 -8.82 -15.87
C VAL A 148 -12.68 -10.13 -16.50
N ASN A 149 -11.79 -10.87 -15.81
CA ASN A 149 -11.30 -12.17 -16.27
C ASN A 149 -12.45 -13.18 -16.44
N VAL A 150 -13.40 -13.20 -15.49
CA VAL A 150 -14.59 -14.05 -15.57
C VAL A 150 -15.50 -13.63 -16.74
N ALA A 151 -15.70 -12.32 -16.94
CA ALA A 151 -16.48 -11.79 -18.06
C ALA A 151 -15.87 -12.16 -19.42
N GLN A 152 -14.54 -12.04 -19.52
CA GLN A 152 -13.77 -12.43 -20.70
C GLN A 152 -13.93 -13.92 -21.01
N ALA A 153 -13.76 -14.80 -20.02
CA ALA A 153 -13.89 -16.23 -20.19
C ALA A 153 -15.30 -16.63 -20.68
N ARG A 154 -16.34 -15.97 -20.15
CA ARG A 154 -17.72 -16.16 -20.62
C ARG A 154 -17.90 -15.73 -22.07
N PHE A 155 -17.36 -14.57 -22.44
CA PHE A 155 -17.40 -14.06 -23.81
C PHE A 155 -16.73 -15.03 -24.78
N ALA A 156 -15.51 -15.46 -24.46
CA ALA A 156 -14.77 -16.42 -25.27
C ALA A 156 -15.55 -17.72 -25.51
N LYS A 157 -16.18 -18.26 -24.45
CA LYS A 157 -17.03 -19.46 -24.55
C LYS A 157 -18.24 -19.24 -25.46
N ARG A 158 -18.95 -18.11 -25.32
CA ARG A 158 -20.16 -17.81 -26.12
C ARG A 158 -19.85 -17.66 -27.60
N HIS A 159 -18.73 -17.02 -27.93
CA HIS A 159 -18.32 -16.75 -29.30
C HIS A 159 -17.34 -17.79 -29.87
N LYS A 160 -17.22 -18.95 -29.21
CA LYS A 160 -16.36 -20.09 -29.62
C LYS A 160 -14.91 -19.67 -29.91
N MET A 161 -14.42 -18.69 -29.16
CA MET A 161 -13.06 -18.19 -29.31
C MET A 161 -12.06 -19.18 -28.70
N THR A 162 -10.95 -19.39 -29.40
CA THR A 162 -9.78 -20.02 -28.79
C THR A 162 -8.92 -18.93 -28.17
N MET A 163 -8.76 -18.97 -26.85
CA MET A 163 -7.92 -18.02 -26.13
C MET A 163 -6.45 -18.42 -26.29
N GLY A 164 -5.70 -17.60 -27.01
CA GLY A 164 -4.24 -17.68 -27.00
C GLY A 164 -3.67 -17.33 -25.62
N GLU A 165 -2.38 -17.61 -25.42
CA GLU A 165 -1.73 -17.16 -24.20
C GLU A 165 -1.66 -15.63 -24.14
N ASP A 166 -1.89 -15.08 -22.95
CA ASP A 166 -1.60 -13.69 -22.62
C ASP A 166 -0.47 -13.61 -21.56
N PRO A 167 0.80 -13.72 -21.98
CA PRO A 167 1.93 -13.68 -21.04
C PRO A 167 1.99 -12.37 -20.25
N GLU A 168 1.62 -11.26 -20.88
CA GLU A 168 1.65 -9.94 -20.25
C GLU A 168 0.57 -9.82 -19.18
N GLY A 169 -0.68 -10.14 -19.49
CA GLY A 169 -1.78 -10.11 -18.53
C GLY A 169 -1.57 -11.07 -17.37
N LYS A 170 -1.04 -12.28 -17.63
CA LYS A 170 -0.63 -13.23 -16.59
C LYS A 170 0.44 -12.62 -15.67
N ARG A 171 1.47 -11.99 -16.23
CA ARG A 171 2.54 -11.33 -15.46
C ARG A 171 2.01 -10.18 -14.60
N LEU A 172 1.20 -9.29 -15.17
CA LEU A 172 0.61 -8.14 -14.46
C LEU A 172 -0.27 -8.61 -13.29
N SER A 173 -1.13 -9.60 -13.54
CA SER A 173 -2.02 -10.17 -12.51
C SER A 173 -1.25 -10.88 -11.40
N ALA A 174 -0.19 -11.62 -11.75
CA ALA A 174 0.67 -12.28 -10.77
C ALA A 174 1.39 -11.26 -9.88
N TYR A 175 1.87 -10.15 -10.47
CA TYR A 175 2.50 -9.07 -9.72
C TYR A 175 1.53 -8.43 -8.71
N MET A 176 0.30 -8.11 -9.12
CA MET A 176 -0.69 -7.54 -8.21
C MET A 176 -0.99 -8.44 -7.00
N ARG A 177 -1.19 -9.73 -7.25
CA ARG A 177 -1.39 -10.72 -6.18
C ARG A 177 -0.19 -10.80 -5.25
N GLN A 178 1.02 -10.79 -5.81
CA GLN A 178 2.24 -10.78 -5.02
C GLN A 178 2.35 -9.54 -4.13
N VAL A 179 2.05 -8.35 -4.64
CA VAL A 179 2.07 -7.11 -3.83
C VAL A 179 1.09 -7.21 -2.67
N SER A 180 -0.15 -7.61 -2.92
CA SER A 180 -1.17 -7.70 -1.86
C SER A 180 -0.78 -8.70 -0.77
N GLU A 181 -0.22 -9.86 -1.17
CA GLU A 181 0.34 -10.85 -0.24
C GLU A 181 1.48 -10.28 0.60
N VAL A 182 2.38 -9.52 -0.03
CA VAL A 182 3.53 -8.88 0.63
C VAL A 182 3.09 -7.79 1.60
N ASN A 183 2.17 -6.92 1.20
CA ASN A 183 1.65 -5.85 2.05
C ASN A 183 0.96 -6.42 3.28
N THR A 184 0.09 -7.43 3.11
CA THR A 184 -0.58 -8.11 4.23
C THR A 184 0.44 -8.65 5.24
N TYR A 185 1.49 -9.33 4.76
CA TYR A 185 2.54 -9.84 5.64
C TYR A 185 3.34 -8.72 6.32
N GLN A 186 3.72 -7.71 5.55
CA GLN A 186 4.50 -6.58 6.03
C GLN A 186 3.74 -5.79 7.09
N HIS A 187 2.44 -5.53 6.90
CA HIS A 187 1.58 -4.84 7.86
C HIS A 187 1.55 -5.57 9.22
N GLN A 188 1.40 -6.90 9.22
CA GLN A 188 1.39 -7.69 10.45
C GLN A 188 2.69 -7.56 11.24
N VAL A 189 3.84 -7.68 10.56
CA VAL A 189 5.15 -7.57 11.21
C VAL A 189 5.43 -6.14 11.67
N PHE A 190 5.13 -5.16 10.81
CA PHE A 190 5.35 -3.75 11.08
C PHE A 190 4.51 -3.25 12.25
N LEU A 191 3.22 -3.61 12.31
CA LEU A 191 2.33 -3.15 13.36
C LEU A 191 2.78 -3.60 14.75
N ALA A 192 3.24 -4.86 14.87
CA ALA A 192 3.80 -5.37 16.12
C ALA A 192 5.04 -4.58 16.56
N GLN A 193 5.92 -4.21 15.63
CA GLN A 193 7.07 -3.36 15.95
C GLN A 193 6.68 -1.91 16.26
N PHE A 194 5.78 -1.32 15.48
CA PHE A 194 5.30 0.05 15.66
C PHE A 194 4.72 0.29 17.06
N ARG A 195 3.99 -0.70 17.59
CA ARG A 195 3.49 -0.67 18.97
C ARG A 195 4.61 -0.48 19.98
N THR A 196 5.70 -1.24 19.85
CA THR A 196 6.86 -1.11 20.74
C THR A 196 7.66 0.18 20.52
N GLU A 197 7.67 0.71 19.29
CA GLU A 197 8.32 1.98 18.97
C GLU A 197 7.64 3.18 19.65
N LYS A 198 6.30 3.18 19.69
CA LYS A 198 5.54 4.20 20.42
C LYS A 198 5.85 4.19 21.91
N ALA A 199 5.94 3.00 22.51
CA ALA A 199 6.24 2.86 23.93
C ALA A 199 7.70 3.22 24.29
N ILE A 200 8.69 2.87 23.45
CA ILE A 200 10.09 3.28 23.69
C ILE A 200 10.28 4.80 23.51
N ALA A 201 9.48 5.47 22.68
CA ALA A 201 9.51 6.93 22.59
C ALA A 201 9.08 7.58 23.92
N MET A 202 8.12 7.00 24.64
CA MET A 202 7.72 7.47 25.98
C MET A 202 8.85 7.33 27.01
N ILE A 203 9.65 6.25 26.92
CA ILE A 203 10.87 6.09 27.73
C ILE A 203 11.85 7.23 27.46
N ALA A 204 12.11 7.54 26.18
CA ALA A 204 13.02 8.61 25.80
C ALA A 204 12.56 9.99 26.30
N ASP A 205 11.25 10.27 26.23
CA ASP A 205 10.68 11.51 26.78
C ASP A 205 10.83 11.60 28.30
N ALA A 206 10.51 10.53 29.04
CA ALA A 206 10.65 10.51 30.49
C ALA A 206 12.12 10.66 30.94
N MET A 207 13.07 10.04 30.21
CA MET A 207 14.50 10.24 30.42
C MET A 207 14.92 11.69 30.21
N ARG A 208 14.46 12.32 29.12
CA ARG A 208 14.75 13.73 28.81
C ARG A 208 14.21 14.66 29.88
N LEU A 209 13.01 14.38 30.40
CA LEU A 209 12.39 15.13 31.50
C LEU A 209 12.97 14.79 32.87
N GLN A 210 13.85 13.78 32.97
CA GLN A 210 14.37 13.25 34.22
C GLN A 210 13.27 12.88 35.22
N ASN A 211 12.14 12.38 34.71
CA ASN A 211 10.96 12.06 35.51
C ASN A 211 10.90 10.55 35.77
N ALA A 212 11.32 10.13 36.96
CA ALA A 212 11.37 8.71 37.33
C ALA A 212 9.98 8.03 37.34
N ALA A 213 8.93 8.77 37.71
CA ALA A 213 7.57 8.25 37.76
C ALA A 213 7.02 8.00 36.35
N GLU A 214 7.18 8.96 35.43
CA GLU A 214 6.79 8.78 34.02
C GLU A 214 7.63 7.69 33.34
N PHE A 215 8.91 7.58 33.70
CA PHE A 215 9.79 6.53 33.19
C PHE A 215 9.29 5.14 33.58
N GLU A 216 8.87 4.96 34.83
CA GLU A 216 8.31 3.69 35.32
C GLU A 216 7.00 3.33 34.61
N VAL A 217 6.10 4.31 34.43
CA VAL A 217 4.86 4.12 33.66
C VAL A 217 5.18 3.68 32.23
N ALA A 218 6.10 4.36 31.56
CA ALA A 218 6.52 4.01 30.21
C ALA A 218 7.18 2.63 30.13
N ARG A 219 7.96 2.23 31.15
CA ARG A 219 8.62 0.91 31.23
C ARG A 219 7.62 -0.21 31.33
N VAL A 220 6.64 -0.08 32.22
CA VAL A 220 5.56 -1.08 32.39
C VAL A 220 4.74 -1.19 31.10
N GLN A 221 4.41 -0.06 30.46
CA GLN A 221 3.70 -0.06 29.18
C GLN A 221 4.51 -0.76 28.08
N LEU A 222 5.79 -0.42 27.91
CA LEU A 222 6.67 -1.08 26.94
C LEU A 222 6.80 -2.59 27.22
N GLN A 223 6.86 -3.00 28.49
CA GLN A 223 6.90 -4.41 28.85
C GLN A 223 5.61 -5.15 28.45
N ALA A 224 4.45 -4.53 28.64
CA ALA A 224 3.17 -5.09 28.21
C ALA A 224 3.10 -5.18 26.67
N ASP A 225 3.46 -4.10 25.98
CA ASP A 225 3.44 -4.03 24.52
C ASP A 225 4.40 -5.01 23.86
N THR A 226 5.58 -5.20 24.43
CA THR A 226 6.56 -6.17 23.91
C THR A 226 6.08 -7.61 24.09
N LYS A 227 5.40 -7.95 25.19
CA LYS A 227 4.77 -9.27 25.35
C LYS A 227 3.71 -9.52 24.28
N LEU A 228 2.79 -8.58 24.09
CA LEU A 228 1.75 -8.68 23.08
C LEU A 228 2.34 -8.79 21.66
N ALA A 229 3.34 -7.96 21.33
CA ALA A 229 4.01 -8.01 20.04
C ALA A 229 4.72 -9.36 19.80
N LEU A 230 5.29 -9.98 20.83
CA LEU A 230 5.90 -11.31 20.71
C LEU A 230 4.87 -12.40 20.45
N GLU A 231 3.70 -12.33 21.08
CA GLU A 231 2.57 -13.25 20.83
C GLU A 231 2.06 -13.11 19.40
N GLN A 232 1.85 -11.87 18.94
CA GLN A 232 1.43 -11.57 17.57
C GLN A 232 2.47 -12.07 16.55
N LEU A 233 3.75 -11.79 16.75
CA LEU A 233 4.81 -12.24 15.84
C LEU A 233 5.05 -13.75 15.88
N ALA A 234 4.63 -14.45 16.95
CA ALA A 234 4.79 -15.90 17.05
C ALA A 234 3.81 -16.65 16.13
N ILE A 235 2.63 -16.08 15.87
CA ILE A 235 1.62 -16.68 14.97
C ILE A 235 1.84 -16.32 13.50
N VAL A 236 2.64 -15.29 13.20
CA VAL A 236 3.01 -14.93 11.83
C VAL A 236 3.93 -16.02 11.26
N PRO A 237 3.53 -16.79 10.24
CA PRO A 237 4.38 -17.82 9.64
C PRO A 237 5.58 -17.20 8.92
N ALA A 238 6.52 -18.00 8.43
CA ALA A 238 7.49 -17.48 7.47
C ALA A 238 6.75 -17.10 6.17
N PHE A 239 7.14 -16.00 5.52
CA PHE A 239 6.55 -15.60 4.25
C PHE A 239 6.77 -16.72 3.21
N ARG A 240 5.67 -17.14 2.57
CA ARG A 240 5.62 -18.31 1.66
C ARG A 240 6.27 -19.58 2.24
N GLY A 241 6.23 -19.74 3.57
CA GLY A 241 6.78 -20.87 4.31
C GLY A 241 8.31 -20.93 4.35
N LYS A 242 9.04 -19.91 3.88
CA LYS A 242 10.50 -19.96 3.73
C LYS A 242 11.21 -18.73 4.28
N ASP A 243 10.68 -17.54 4.05
CA ASP A 243 11.36 -16.30 4.42
C ASP A 243 10.84 -15.76 5.74
N ALA A 244 11.61 -16.03 6.80
CA ALA A 244 11.32 -15.58 8.14
C ALA A 244 12.10 -14.33 8.55
N GLN A 245 13.01 -13.82 7.70
CA GLN A 245 14.06 -12.88 8.14
C GLN A 245 13.49 -11.58 8.71
N TYR A 246 12.49 -11.00 8.04
CA TYR A 246 11.87 -9.75 8.48
C TYR A 246 11.14 -9.91 9.82
N ARG A 247 10.29 -10.94 9.94
CA ARG A 247 9.59 -11.28 11.18
C ARG A 247 10.57 -11.57 12.32
N ASP A 248 11.61 -12.36 12.06
CA ASP A 248 12.56 -12.75 13.10
C ASP A 248 13.43 -11.57 13.56
N ALA A 249 13.78 -10.64 12.66
CA ALA A 249 14.44 -9.39 13.03
C ALA A 249 13.53 -8.53 13.92
N ALA A 250 12.25 -8.40 13.60
CA ALA A 250 11.27 -7.72 14.44
C ALA A 250 11.17 -8.39 15.83
N ARG A 251 11.05 -9.73 15.88
CA ARG A 251 11.01 -10.50 17.14
C ARG A 251 12.26 -10.26 17.99
N ASN A 252 13.44 -10.20 17.37
CA ASN A 252 14.69 -9.97 18.09
C ASN A 252 14.75 -8.55 18.69
N LEU A 253 14.29 -7.54 17.96
CA LEU A 253 14.19 -6.17 18.46
C LEU A 253 13.20 -6.09 19.64
N VAL A 254 12.01 -6.69 19.50
CA VAL A 254 11.01 -6.71 20.57
C VAL A 254 11.53 -7.46 21.81
N LYS A 255 12.24 -8.59 21.63
CA LYS A 255 12.88 -9.32 22.74
C LYS A 255 13.92 -8.48 23.47
N LEU A 256 14.73 -7.70 22.73
CA LEU A 256 15.69 -6.77 23.31
C LEU A 256 14.96 -5.76 24.21
N TYR A 257 13.91 -5.11 23.72
CA TYR A 257 13.13 -4.16 24.54
C TYR A 257 12.49 -4.81 25.77
N ASN A 258 11.91 -6.01 25.62
CA ASN A 258 11.37 -6.72 26.78
C ASN A 258 12.46 -7.02 27.83
N SER A 259 13.65 -7.44 27.40
CA SER A 259 14.77 -7.70 28.32
C SER A 259 15.23 -6.43 29.04
N MET A 260 15.26 -5.30 28.34
CA MET A 260 15.58 -3.99 28.92
C MET A 260 14.58 -3.57 29.98
N CYS A 261 13.29 -3.80 29.74
CA CYS A 261 12.23 -3.51 30.71
C CYS A 261 12.38 -4.30 32.01
N THR A 262 12.95 -5.51 31.95
CA THR A 262 13.11 -6.38 33.12
C THR A 262 14.40 -6.18 33.90
N ASP A 263 15.39 -5.48 33.34
CA ASP A 263 16.72 -5.33 33.96
C ASP A 263 17.22 -3.89 33.89
N GLN A 264 17.70 -3.45 32.71
CA GLN A 264 18.38 -2.15 32.57
C GLN A 264 17.49 -0.96 32.95
N PHE A 265 16.22 -0.97 32.54
CA PHE A 265 15.30 0.13 32.83
C PHE A 265 14.87 0.16 34.30
N VAL A 266 14.80 -0.98 34.99
CA VAL A 266 14.56 -1.00 36.44
C VAL A 266 15.71 -0.30 37.18
N LYS A 267 16.96 -0.61 36.80
CA LYS A 267 18.15 0.06 37.37
C LYS A 267 18.17 1.55 37.06
N MET A 268 17.84 1.93 35.84
CA MET A 268 17.80 3.35 35.45
C MET A 268 16.75 4.13 36.22
N GLN A 269 15.58 3.53 36.47
CA GLN A 269 14.51 4.13 37.23
C GLN A 269 14.94 4.41 38.68
N ASP A 270 15.54 3.44 39.37
CA ASP A 270 16.10 3.62 40.72
C ASP A 270 17.10 4.79 40.74
N LEU A 271 18.04 4.80 39.79
CA LEU A 271 19.05 5.85 39.68
C LEU A 271 18.44 7.25 39.44
N MET A 272 17.32 7.33 38.71
CA MET A 272 16.59 8.58 38.50
C MET A 272 15.90 9.09 39.78
N GLU A 273 15.38 8.20 40.62
CA GLU A 273 14.74 8.58 41.90
C GLU A 273 15.73 9.19 42.90
N ARG A 274 16.94 8.62 42.96
CA ARG A 274 18.01 9.02 43.89
C ARG A 274 19.12 9.83 43.21
N LYS A 275 18.75 10.59 42.16
CA LYS A 275 19.69 11.38 41.35
C LYS A 275 20.56 12.37 42.14
N ASP A 276 20.10 12.82 43.30
CA ASP A 276 20.84 13.75 44.18
C ASP A 276 21.82 13.03 45.13
N GLN A 277 21.87 11.70 45.11
CA GLN A 277 22.64 10.84 46.02
C GLN A 277 23.45 9.77 45.27
N LEU A 278 23.85 10.07 44.03
CA LEU A 278 24.58 9.13 43.18
C LEU A 278 26.04 8.99 43.62
N THR A 279 26.48 7.75 43.75
CA THR A 279 27.89 7.40 43.92
C THR A 279 28.59 7.28 42.56
N LYS A 280 29.92 7.18 42.57
CA LYS A 280 30.66 6.87 41.34
C LYS A 280 30.24 5.53 40.71
N ALA A 281 29.97 4.51 41.53
CA ALA A 281 29.52 3.21 41.06
C ALA A 281 28.14 3.30 40.38
N ASP A 282 27.26 4.16 40.88
CA ASP A 282 25.95 4.44 40.28
C ASP A 282 26.09 5.09 38.91
N VAL A 283 26.97 6.09 38.79
CA VAL A 283 27.29 6.74 37.50
C VAL A 283 27.86 5.73 36.51
N ASP A 284 28.77 4.85 36.94
CA ASP A 284 29.33 3.80 36.09
C ASP A 284 28.25 2.79 35.64
N SER A 285 27.31 2.44 36.51
CA SER A 285 26.17 1.58 36.20
C SER A 285 25.23 2.22 35.18
N TYR A 286 24.90 3.50 35.37
CA TYR A 286 24.07 4.29 34.45
C TYR A 286 24.72 4.38 33.06
N ASN A 287 26.01 4.70 33.00
CA ASN A 287 26.78 4.77 31.76
C ASN A 287 26.83 3.43 31.02
N LYS A 288 26.94 2.31 31.75
CA LYS A 288 26.86 0.96 31.15
C LYS A 288 25.49 0.69 30.54
N CYS A 289 24.39 1.08 31.20
CA CYS A 289 23.04 0.93 30.68
C CYS A 289 22.84 1.76 29.39
N ILE A 290 23.30 3.02 29.39
CA ILE A 290 23.27 3.89 28.20
C ILE A 290 24.11 3.30 27.06
N SER A 291 25.33 2.84 27.34
CA SER A 291 26.21 2.24 26.33
C SER A 291 25.59 0.97 25.73
N PHE A 292 24.99 0.12 26.57
CA PHE A 292 24.25 -1.06 26.11
C PHE A 292 23.08 -0.67 25.21
N TYR A 293 22.25 0.31 25.63
CA TYR A 293 21.16 0.81 24.81
C TYR A 293 21.69 1.32 23.47
N ASN A 294 22.62 2.28 23.47
CA ASN A 294 23.12 2.89 22.24
C ASN A 294 23.72 1.86 21.27
N THR A 295 24.42 0.84 21.77
CA THR A 295 25.08 -0.15 20.89
C THR A 295 24.12 -1.26 20.44
N GLN A 296 23.43 -1.92 21.38
CA GLN A 296 22.59 -3.06 21.06
C GLN A 296 21.25 -2.64 20.42
N ASN A 297 20.65 -1.55 20.87
CA ASN A 297 19.43 -1.01 20.26
C ASN A 297 19.70 -0.62 18.82
N GLN A 298 20.76 0.16 18.56
CA GLN A 298 21.11 0.58 17.20
C GLN A 298 21.30 -0.63 16.29
N LYS A 299 22.06 -1.64 16.73
CA LYS A 299 22.27 -2.87 15.96
C LYS A 299 20.96 -3.60 15.65
N ALA A 300 20.07 -3.72 16.63
CA ALA A 300 18.80 -4.42 16.47
C ALA A 300 17.82 -3.64 15.55
N VAL A 301 17.77 -2.31 15.69
CA VAL A 301 16.98 -1.42 14.83
C VAL A 301 17.49 -1.47 13.39
N GLU A 302 18.81 -1.39 13.17
CA GLU A 302 19.41 -1.51 11.84
C GLU A 302 19.13 -2.87 11.20
N ALA A 303 19.19 -3.95 11.98
CA ALA A 303 18.87 -5.30 11.51
C ALA A 303 17.39 -5.41 11.08
N TYR A 304 16.47 -4.87 11.89
CA TYR A 304 15.04 -4.81 11.57
C TYR A 304 14.79 -4.00 10.29
N ASN A 305 15.30 -2.77 10.20
CA ASN A 305 15.13 -1.90 9.05
C ASN A 305 15.69 -2.54 7.78
N ARG A 306 16.90 -3.11 7.85
CA ARG A 306 17.52 -3.80 6.71
C ARG A 306 16.70 -5.00 6.27
N ALA A 307 16.22 -5.81 7.20
CA ALA A 307 15.40 -6.99 6.89
C ALA A 307 14.08 -6.57 6.21
N GLY A 308 13.43 -5.50 6.69
CA GLY A 308 12.24 -4.93 6.06
C GLY A 308 12.51 -4.41 4.65
N SER A 309 13.56 -3.61 4.45
CA SER A 309 13.93 -3.12 3.11
C SER A 309 14.30 -4.26 2.16
N THR A 310 15.02 -5.28 2.65
CA THR A 310 15.39 -6.46 1.86
C THR A 310 14.15 -7.26 1.44
N PHE A 311 13.22 -7.45 2.38
CA PHE A 311 11.95 -8.11 2.12
C PHE A 311 11.14 -7.38 1.04
N MET A 312 10.96 -6.06 1.19
CA MET A 312 10.24 -5.25 0.19
C MET A 312 10.93 -5.27 -1.18
N ALA A 313 12.25 -5.15 -1.23
CA ALA A 313 13.00 -5.21 -2.49
C ALA A 313 12.91 -6.58 -3.18
N ALA A 314 12.89 -7.67 -2.40
CA ALA A 314 12.81 -9.03 -2.91
C ALA A 314 11.44 -9.36 -3.53
N TYR A 315 10.34 -8.88 -2.92
CA TYR A 315 8.98 -9.27 -3.32
C TYR A 315 8.13 -8.15 -3.93
N VAL A 316 8.58 -6.89 -3.91
CA VAL A 316 7.96 -5.78 -4.64
C VAL A 316 9.00 -5.16 -5.58
N PRO A 317 9.31 -5.81 -6.72
CA PRO A 317 10.34 -5.28 -7.61
C PRO A 317 9.88 -3.94 -8.22
N VAL A 318 10.84 -3.04 -8.45
CA VAL A 318 10.55 -1.74 -9.06
C VAL A 318 9.95 -1.95 -10.45
N PHE A 319 8.74 -1.41 -10.66
CA PHE A 319 8.08 -1.46 -11.95
C PHE A 319 8.48 -0.23 -12.78
N ASN A 320 9.55 -0.40 -13.56
CA ASN A 320 9.94 0.51 -14.63
C ASN A 320 9.49 -0.11 -15.95
N ASP A 321 8.61 0.57 -16.68
CA ASP A 321 8.18 0.17 -18.02
C ASP A 321 9.33 0.23 -19.01
#